data_AF-A0A537JDQ5-F1
#
_entry.id   AF-A0A537JDQ5-F1
#
_cell.length_a   1.000
_cell.length_b   1.000
_cell.length_c   1.000
_cell.angle_alpha   90.00
_cell.angle_beta   90.00
_cell.angle_gamma   90.00
#
_symmetry.space_group_name_H-M   'P 1'
#
loop_
_entity.id
_entity.type
_entity.pdbx_description
1 polymer ?
#
loop_
_entity_poly.entity_id
_entity_poly.type
_entity_poly.pdbx_seq_one_letter_code
_entity_poly.pdbx_strand_id
1 'polypeptide(L)'
;TNDLAAAGAEPVALTLTLLLAPERAADDLARIMRDASAAAQTLQVEIVGGHSEVTRGIDRTIAVVTAVGRAPRGRALRSGGATAGDALLLTKGAGIEGTAILAGALERRLAPVLGAALLERARRFRLQISVLPEARAAARAGARAMHDVTEGPTRWRRRPGSGSGSMPPASRCCPRPRRSAGSSGSIRWA
;
A
#
# COMPACT_ATOMS: atom_id res chain seq x y z
N THR A 1 -8.29 -0.73 0.95
CA THR A 1 -8.34 -2.00 0.18
C THR A 1 -7.13 -2.88 0.43
N ASN A 2 -5.93 -2.32 0.60
CA ASN A 2 -4.74 -3.09 0.95
C ASN A 2 -4.90 -3.92 2.24
N ASP A 3 -5.57 -3.41 3.28
CA ASP A 3 -5.87 -4.19 4.49
C ASP A 3 -6.69 -5.44 4.21
N LEU A 4 -7.72 -5.33 3.35
CA LEU A 4 -8.52 -6.47 2.92
C LEU A 4 -7.64 -7.47 2.16
N ALA A 5 -6.80 -6.98 1.26
CA ALA A 5 -5.88 -7.82 0.51
C ALA A 5 -4.90 -8.56 1.44
N ALA A 6 -4.34 -7.88 2.44
CA ALA A 6 -3.49 -8.47 3.48
C ALA A 6 -4.25 -9.48 4.37
N ALA A 7 -5.57 -9.33 4.51
CA ALA A 7 -6.44 -10.33 5.15
C ALA A 7 -6.80 -11.51 4.22
N GLY A 8 -6.27 -11.55 2.99
CA GLY A 8 -6.63 -12.55 1.99
C GLY A 8 -8.06 -12.40 1.45
N ALA A 9 -8.67 -11.23 1.63
CA ALA A 9 -10.00 -10.90 1.17
C ALA A 9 -9.96 -10.11 -0.15
N GLU A 10 -10.93 -10.39 -1.01
CA GLU A 10 -11.19 -9.66 -2.23
C GLU A 10 -12.08 -8.44 -1.92
N PRO A 11 -11.64 -7.19 -2.17
CA PRO A 11 -12.48 -6.01 -1.99
C PRO A 11 -13.71 -6.06 -2.90
N VAL A 12 -14.88 -5.71 -2.36
CA VAL A 12 -16.15 -5.71 -3.12
C VAL A 12 -16.81 -4.34 -3.16
N ALA A 13 -16.73 -3.59 -2.06
CA ALA A 13 -17.41 -2.30 -1.95
C ALA A 13 -16.65 -1.36 -1.02
N LEU A 14 -16.77 -0.06 -1.30
CA LEU A 14 -16.27 1.03 -0.49
C LEU A 14 -17.42 1.95 -0.08
N THR A 15 -17.37 2.49 1.14
CA THR A 15 -18.10 3.70 1.49
C THR A 15 -17.12 4.83 1.79
N LEU A 16 -17.49 6.04 1.36
CA LEU A 16 -16.63 7.23 1.47
C LEU A 16 -17.35 8.33 2.24
N THR A 17 -16.84 8.68 3.41
CA THR A 17 -17.30 9.82 4.20
C THR A 17 -16.31 10.97 4.08
N LEU A 18 -16.79 12.15 3.67
CA LEU A 18 -15.99 13.36 3.50
C LEU A 18 -16.45 14.42 4.50
N LEU A 19 -15.53 14.85 5.36
CA LEU A 19 -15.68 16.04 6.20
C LEU A 19 -14.89 17.17 5.53
N LEU A 20 -15.59 18.09 4.87
CA LEU A 20 -15.03 19.09 3.97
C LEU A 20 -14.71 20.37 4.75
N ALA A 21 -13.50 20.89 4.58
CA ALA A 21 -13.14 22.20 5.11
C ALA A 21 -13.90 23.32 4.35
N PRO A 22 -14.48 24.31 5.04
CA PRO A 22 -15.40 25.27 4.40
C PRO A 22 -14.80 26.05 3.23
N GLU A 23 -13.53 26.44 3.33
CA GLU A 23 -12.86 27.31 2.36
C GLU A 23 -12.70 26.68 0.97
N ARG A 24 -12.66 25.35 0.88
CA ARG A 24 -12.41 24.63 -0.37
C ARG A 24 -13.38 23.47 -0.61
N ALA A 25 -14.53 23.46 0.05
CA ALA A 25 -15.40 22.29 0.11
C ALA A 25 -15.81 21.76 -1.27
N ALA A 26 -16.24 22.65 -2.18
CA ALA A 26 -16.68 22.27 -3.52
C ALA A 26 -15.53 21.70 -4.37
N ASP A 27 -14.38 22.36 -4.35
CA ASP A 27 -13.20 21.95 -5.12
C ASP A 27 -12.61 20.64 -4.60
N ASP A 28 -12.49 20.50 -3.28
CA ASP A 28 -12.02 19.27 -2.64
C ASP A 28 -12.98 18.11 -2.92
N LEU A 29 -14.30 18.32 -2.79
CA LEU A 29 -15.30 17.30 -3.11
C LEU A 29 -15.15 16.82 -4.56
N ALA A 30 -15.15 17.75 -5.52
CA ALA A 30 -15.07 17.41 -6.93
C ALA A 30 -13.76 16.68 -7.27
N ARG A 31 -12.62 17.14 -6.72
CA ARG A 31 -11.32 16.50 -6.92
C ARG A 31 -11.26 15.11 -6.29
N ILE A 32 -11.63 14.98 -5.01
CA ILE A 32 -11.56 13.72 -4.29
C ILE A 32 -12.48 12.68 -4.94
N MET A 33 -13.70 13.06 -5.34
CA MET A 33 -14.61 12.11 -5.99
C MET A 33 -14.11 11.65 -7.35
N ARG A 34 -13.49 12.52 -8.15
CA ARG A 34 -12.83 12.12 -9.41
C ARG A 34 -11.69 11.13 -9.15
N ASP A 35 -10.80 11.47 -8.22
CA ASP A 35 -9.63 10.63 -7.89
C ASP A 35 -10.07 9.28 -7.30
N ALA A 36 -11.05 9.29 -6.40
CA ALA A 36 -11.62 8.09 -5.79
C ALA A 36 -12.31 7.20 -6.83
N SER A 37 -13.07 7.78 -7.76
CA SER A 37 -13.69 7.03 -8.87
C SER A 37 -12.65 6.37 -9.77
N ALA A 38 -11.61 7.10 -10.17
CA ALA A 38 -10.53 6.55 -10.99
C ALA A 38 -9.76 5.43 -10.28
N ALA A 39 -9.48 5.59 -8.98
CA ALA A 39 -8.86 4.57 -8.16
C ALA A 39 -9.76 3.32 -8.01
N ALA A 40 -11.05 3.52 -7.78
CA ALA A 40 -12.04 2.45 -7.65
C ALA A 40 -12.14 1.62 -8.95
N GLN A 41 -12.17 2.28 -10.11
CA GLN A 41 -12.14 1.62 -11.42
C GLN A 41 -10.85 0.80 -11.62
N THR A 42 -9.69 1.39 -11.30
CA THR A 42 -8.39 0.70 -11.42
C THR A 42 -8.32 -0.55 -10.53
N LEU A 43 -8.91 -0.48 -9.34
CA LEU A 43 -8.94 -1.59 -8.38
C LEU A 43 -10.12 -2.55 -8.60
N GLN A 44 -11.00 -2.28 -9.56
CA GLN A 44 -12.22 -3.03 -9.83
C GLN A 44 -13.11 -3.19 -8.59
N VAL A 45 -13.30 -2.09 -7.84
CA VAL A 45 -14.16 -2.00 -6.66
C VAL A 45 -15.17 -0.87 -6.84
N GLU A 46 -16.34 -0.97 -6.21
CA GLU A 46 -17.39 0.04 -6.32
C GLU A 46 -17.46 0.92 -5.07
N ILE A 47 -17.72 2.22 -5.25
CA ILE A 47 -18.12 3.11 -4.16
C ILE A 47 -19.64 3.07 -4.07
N VAL A 48 -20.17 2.37 -3.07
CA VAL A 48 -21.61 2.05 -2.98
C VAL A 48 -22.40 3.03 -2.12
N GLY A 49 -21.72 3.98 -1.49
CA GLY A 49 -22.36 4.97 -0.63
C GLY A 49 -21.37 5.82 0.14
N GLY A 50 -21.88 6.70 1.00
CA GLY A 50 -21.06 7.64 1.72
C GLY A 50 -21.85 8.76 2.38
N HIS A 51 -21.11 9.69 2.96
CA HIS A 51 -21.64 10.94 3.49
C HIS A 51 -20.70 12.09 3.10
N SER A 52 -21.24 13.29 2.92
CA SER A 52 -20.43 14.48 2.67
C SER A 52 -21.01 15.64 3.44
N GLU A 53 -20.20 16.27 4.27
CA GLU A 53 -20.59 17.37 5.14
C GLU A 53 -19.56 18.48 5.05
N VAL A 54 -20.03 19.74 5.04
CA VAL A 54 -19.15 20.90 5.28
C VAL A 54 -19.04 21.09 6.79
N THR A 55 -17.87 20.80 7.34
CA THR A 55 -17.66 20.78 8.79
C THR A 55 -16.92 22.04 9.22
N ARG A 56 -17.50 22.82 10.14
CA ARG A 56 -16.82 23.99 10.72
C ARG A 56 -15.80 23.54 11.77
N GLY A 57 -14.69 24.28 11.89
CA GLY A 57 -13.67 24.03 12.89
C GLY A 57 -12.56 23.04 12.48
N ILE A 58 -12.54 22.59 11.22
CA ILE A 58 -11.42 21.83 10.64
C ILE A 58 -10.66 22.70 9.63
N ASP A 59 -9.33 22.57 9.62
CA ASP A 59 -8.41 23.29 8.72
C ASP A 59 -8.13 22.52 7.42
N ARG A 60 -8.57 21.27 7.34
CA ARG A 60 -8.35 20.35 6.20
C ARG A 60 -9.49 19.38 6.03
N THR A 61 -9.73 19.00 4.78
CA THR A 61 -10.69 17.96 4.43
C THR A 61 -10.22 16.59 4.94
N ILE A 62 -11.12 15.84 5.58
CA ILE A 62 -10.87 14.48 6.09
C ILE A 62 -11.70 13.50 5.27
N ALA A 63 -11.04 12.48 4.72
CA ALA A 63 -11.69 11.37 4.04
C ALA A 63 -11.60 10.11 4.91
N VAL A 64 -12.75 9.51 5.19
CA VAL A 64 -12.87 8.23 5.90
C VAL A 64 -13.40 7.19 4.93
N VAL A 65 -12.65 6.13 4.70
CA VAL A 65 -13.02 5.05 3.79
C VAL A 65 -13.26 3.78 4.59
N THR A 66 -14.45 3.19 4.43
CA THR A 66 -14.70 1.82 4.88
C THR A 66 -14.68 0.90 3.69
N ALA A 67 -13.95 -0.21 3.77
CA ALA A 67 -13.88 -1.19 2.72
C ALA A 67 -14.51 -2.51 3.18
N VAL A 68 -15.40 -3.06 2.38
CA VAL A 68 -15.99 -4.38 2.54
C VAL A 68 -15.32 -5.34 1.56
N GLY A 69 -14.96 -6.53 2.04
CA GLY A 69 -14.35 -7.57 1.22
C GLY A 69 -14.92 -8.94 1.55
N ARG A 70 -14.73 -9.90 0.62
CA ARG A 70 -15.11 -11.30 0.80
C ARG A 70 -13.89 -12.19 0.82
N ALA A 71 -13.91 -13.22 1.66
CA ALA A 71 -12.92 -14.29 1.65
C ALA A 71 -13.63 -15.64 1.77
N PRO A 72 -13.08 -16.73 1.20
CA PRO A 72 -13.61 -18.07 1.45
C PRO A 72 -13.58 -18.37 2.96
N ARG A 73 -14.58 -19.11 3.43
CA ARG A 73 -14.68 -19.50 4.84
C ARG A 73 -13.40 -20.23 5.28
N GLY A 74 -12.81 -19.78 6.38
CA GLY A 74 -11.56 -20.36 6.92
C GLY A 74 -10.27 -20.01 6.15
N ARG A 75 -10.35 -19.16 5.10
CA ARG A 75 -9.18 -18.72 4.31
C ARG A 75 -8.76 -17.28 4.58
N ALA A 76 -9.44 -16.57 5.47
CA ALA A 76 -9.02 -15.25 5.90
C ALA A 76 -7.67 -15.33 6.65
N LEU A 77 -6.72 -14.51 6.23
CA LEU A 77 -5.38 -14.47 6.78
C LEU A 77 -5.28 -13.46 7.91
N ARG A 78 -4.36 -13.74 8.84
CA ARG A 78 -4.00 -12.84 9.93
C ARG A 78 -2.50 -12.63 9.92
N SER A 79 -2.06 -11.48 10.40
CA SER A 79 -0.63 -11.19 10.58
C SER A 79 0.05 -12.13 11.60
N GLY A 80 -0.69 -12.85 12.44
CA GLY A 80 -0.12 -13.73 13.48
C GLY A 80 0.16 -15.19 13.08
N GLY A 81 -0.06 -15.58 11.83
CA GLY A 81 -0.04 -17.00 11.41
C GLY A 81 1.33 -17.62 11.13
N ALA A 82 2.41 -16.85 11.18
CA ALA A 82 3.75 -17.32 10.81
C ALA A 82 4.37 -18.24 11.90
N THR A 83 5.11 -19.25 11.48
CA THR A 83 5.85 -20.22 12.31
C THR A 83 7.36 -20.19 12.05
N ALA A 84 8.17 -20.69 12.98
CA ALA A 84 9.62 -20.76 12.76
C ALA A 84 9.90 -21.63 11.52
N GLY A 85 10.84 -21.21 10.67
CA GLY A 85 11.11 -21.84 9.38
C GLY A 85 10.35 -21.25 8.19
N ASP A 86 9.36 -20.37 8.41
CA ASP A 86 8.72 -19.64 7.31
C ASP A 86 9.67 -18.57 6.73
N ALA A 87 9.59 -18.37 5.41
CA ALA A 87 10.27 -17.28 4.73
C ALA A 87 9.49 -15.95 4.88
N LEU A 88 10.21 -14.85 5.04
CA LEU A 88 9.65 -13.50 5.02
C LEU A 88 9.88 -12.87 3.64
N LEU A 89 8.79 -12.49 2.96
CA LEU A 89 8.83 -11.86 1.64
C LEU A 89 8.34 -10.41 1.71
N LEU A 90 9.13 -9.50 1.14
CA LEU A 90 8.70 -8.15 0.82
C LEU A 90 8.50 -8.06 -0.69
N THR A 91 7.29 -7.75 -1.13
CA THR A 91 6.91 -7.80 -2.55
C THR A 91 7.35 -6.58 -3.35
N LYS A 92 7.69 -5.48 -2.67
CA LYS A 92 8.07 -4.19 -3.25
C LYS A 92 9.25 -3.55 -2.50
N GLY A 93 9.64 -2.33 -2.88
CA GLY A 93 10.62 -1.56 -2.12
C GLY A 93 10.06 -1.08 -0.78
N ALA A 94 10.92 -0.99 0.24
CA ALA A 94 10.56 -0.31 1.48
C ALA A 94 10.46 1.21 1.27
N GLY A 95 9.48 1.85 1.91
CA GLY A 95 9.34 3.32 1.89
C GLY A 95 8.91 3.91 0.55
N ILE A 96 8.33 3.11 -0.36
CA ILE A 96 7.91 3.58 -1.69
C ILE A 96 6.83 4.68 -1.62
N GLU A 97 5.88 4.57 -0.70
CA GLU A 97 4.80 5.54 -0.52
C GLU A 97 5.33 6.85 0.04
N GLY A 98 6.09 6.80 1.14
CA GLY A 98 6.75 7.98 1.70
C GLY A 98 7.66 8.69 0.68
N THR A 99 8.38 7.91 -0.14
CA THR A 99 9.20 8.46 -1.23
C THR A 99 8.35 9.18 -2.28
N ALA A 100 7.22 8.60 -2.69
CA ALA A 100 6.30 9.25 -3.64
C ALA A 100 5.70 10.54 -3.07
N ILE A 101 5.29 10.53 -1.79
CA ILE A 101 4.73 11.68 -1.09
C ILE A 101 5.76 12.81 -1.03
N LEU A 102 6.98 12.52 -0.56
CA LEU A 102 8.05 13.53 -0.46
C LEU A 102 8.40 14.10 -1.83
N ALA A 103 8.49 13.26 -2.85
CA ALA A 103 8.80 13.69 -4.21
C ALA A 103 7.68 14.56 -4.82
N GLY A 104 6.42 14.36 -4.42
CA GLY A 104 5.31 15.23 -4.78
C GLY A 104 5.33 16.55 -4.00
N ALA A 105 5.29 16.45 -2.67
CA ALA A 105 5.10 17.59 -1.77
C ALA A 105 6.29 18.55 -1.70
N LEU A 106 7.52 18.05 -1.89
CA LEU A 106 8.75 18.84 -1.76
C LEU A 106 9.47 19.06 -3.09
N GLU A 107 8.79 18.90 -4.24
CA GLU A 107 9.40 19.03 -5.56
C GLU A 107 10.26 20.28 -5.72
N ARG A 108 9.73 21.46 -5.37
CA ARG A 108 10.46 22.73 -5.50
C ARG A 108 11.80 22.73 -4.75
N ARG A 109 11.90 21.99 -3.63
CA ARG A 109 13.10 21.89 -2.81
C ARG A 109 14.03 20.76 -3.30
N LEU A 110 13.46 19.67 -3.81
CA LEU A 110 14.20 18.47 -4.18
C LEU A 110 14.71 18.49 -5.63
N ALA A 111 13.98 19.11 -6.56
CA ALA A 111 14.34 19.17 -7.97
C ALA A 111 15.74 19.77 -8.22
N PRO A 112 16.17 20.86 -7.55
CA PRO A 112 17.52 21.42 -7.74
C PRO A 112 18.65 20.52 -7.22
N VAL A 113 18.36 19.64 -6.25
CA VAL A 113 19.36 18.79 -5.58
C VAL A 113 19.44 17.40 -6.22
N LEU A 114 18.29 16.83 -6.57
CA LEU A 114 18.15 15.44 -7.04
C LEU A 114 17.99 15.32 -8.56
N GLY A 115 17.62 16.41 -9.23
CA GLY A 115 17.30 16.44 -10.65
C GLY A 115 15.89 15.90 -10.98
N ALA A 116 15.29 16.45 -12.04
CA ALA A 116 13.92 16.14 -12.44
C ALA A 116 13.70 14.65 -12.74
N ALA A 117 14.65 13.99 -13.41
CA ALA A 117 14.52 12.59 -13.79
C ALA A 117 14.41 11.64 -12.58
N LEU A 118 15.16 11.89 -11.51
CA LEU A 118 15.08 11.09 -10.29
C LEU A 118 13.77 11.37 -9.53
N LEU A 119 13.36 12.62 -9.48
CA LEU A 119 12.11 13.03 -8.82
C LEU A 119 10.88 12.40 -9.50
N GLU A 120 10.86 12.38 -10.83
CA GLU A 120 9.79 11.72 -11.59
C GLU A 120 9.75 10.21 -11.34
N ARG A 121 10.92 9.56 -11.27
CA ARG A 121 10.98 8.14 -10.87
C ARG A 121 10.42 7.92 -9.47
N ALA A 122 10.75 8.79 -8.52
CA ALA A 122 10.25 8.71 -7.15
C ALA A 122 8.72 8.90 -7.08
N ARG A 123 8.17 9.87 -7.82
CA ARG A 123 6.70 10.10 -7.93
C ARG A 123 5.94 8.93 -8.50
N ARG A 124 6.56 8.18 -9.43
CA ARG A 124 5.94 7.00 -10.04
C ARG A 124 5.75 5.84 -9.07
N PHE A 125 6.38 5.84 -7.90
CA PHE A 125 6.08 4.85 -6.86
C PHE A 125 4.62 4.89 -6.38
N ARG A 126 3.89 6.01 -6.59
CA ARG A 126 2.44 6.07 -6.33
C ARG A 126 1.65 4.98 -7.07
N LEU A 127 2.13 4.58 -8.25
CA LEU A 127 1.50 3.55 -9.09
C LEU A 127 1.70 2.13 -8.54
N GLN A 128 2.53 1.98 -7.50
CA GLN A 128 2.88 0.70 -6.89
C GLN A 128 2.30 0.53 -5.48
N ILE A 129 1.47 1.48 -5.01
CA ILE A 129 0.91 1.46 -3.63
C ILE A 129 -0.04 0.29 -3.42
N SER A 130 -0.86 -0.05 -4.42
CA SER A 130 -1.79 -1.19 -4.32
C SER A 130 -1.02 -2.50 -4.17
N VAL A 131 -1.39 -3.31 -3.19
CA VAL A 131 -0.80 -4.66 -2.95
C VAL A 131 -1.73 -5.80 -3.38
N LEU A 132 -2.88 -5.48 -3.98
CA LEU A 132 -3.89 -6.47 -4.37
C LEU A 132 -3.32 -7.61 -5.24
N PRO A 133 -2.55 -7.34 -6.32
CA PRO A 133 -2.04 -8.41 -7.18
C PRO A 133 -1.13 -9.38 -6.42
N GLU A 134 -0.22 -8.87 -5.59
CA GLU A 134 0.73 -9.68 -4.86
C GLU A 134 0.06 -10.43 -3.71
N ALA A 135 -0.87 -9.80 -3.00
CA ALA A 135 -1.65 -10.43 -1.95
C ALA A 135 -2.51 -11.59 -2.50
N ARG A 136 -3.14 -11.41 -3.67
CA ARG A 136 -3.87 -12.49 -4.35
C ARG A 136 -2.94 -13.64 -4.77
N ALA A 137 -1.73 -13.33 -5.25
CA ALA A 137 -0.75 -14.34 -5.60
C ALA A 137 -0.28 -15.12 -4.35
N ALA A 138 0.07 -14.41 -3.28
CA ALA A 138 0.51 -15.00 -2.02
C ALA A 138 -0.57 -15.86 -1.35
N ALA A 139 -1.83 -15.40 -1.34
CA ALA A 139 -2.96 -16.18 -0.83
C ALA A 139 -3.15 -17.50 -1.61
N ARG A 140 -3.03 -17.47 -2.95
CA ARG A 140 -3.10 -18.68 -3.80
C ARG A 140 -1.90 -19.61 -3.58
N ALA A 141 -0.73 -19.06 -3.30
CA ALA A 141 0.47 -19.83 -2.96
C ALA A 141 0.46 -20.41 -1.53
N GLY A 142 -0.58 -20.13 -0.73
CA GLY A 142 -0.72 -20.68 0.62
C GLY A 142 0.03 -19.89 1.69
N ALA A 143 0.19 -18.57 1.52
CA ALA A 143 0.76 -17.71 2.56
C ALA A 143 0.09 -17.96 3.92
N ARG A 144 0.88 -18.14 4.98
CA ARG A 144 0.39 -18.36 6.36
C ARG A 144 -0.01 -17.06 7.06
N ALA A 145 0.64 -15.96 6.70
CA ALA A 145 0.39 -14.64 7.25
C ALA A 145 0.72 -13.57 6.21
N MET A 146 0.01 -12.45 6.28
CA MET A 146 0.25 -11.27 5.45
C MET A 146 0.02 -10.01 6.27
N HIS A 147 0.72 -8.95 5.90
CA HIS A 147 0.53 -7.60 6.44
C HIS A 147 0.90 -6.57 5.38
N ASP A 148 0.07 -5.54 5.28
CA ASP A 148 0.37 -4.30 4.58
C ASP A 148 1.36 -3.48 5.42
N VAL A 149 2.32 -2.80 4.79
CA VAL A 149 3.30 -1.95 5.49
C VAL A 149 3.01 -0.48 5.19
N THR A 150 2.04 0.10 5.90
CA THR A 150 1.56 1.49 5.76
C THR A 150 2.29 2.49 6.64
N GLU A 151 2.46 2.23 7.94
CA GLU A 151 3.08 3.19 8.90
C GLU A 151 4.60 2.98 9.12
N GLY A 152 5.30 2.44 8.13
CA GLY A 152 6.71 2.07 8.23
C GLY A 152 6.93 0.69 8.88
N PRO A 153 8.17 0.15 8.83
CA PRO A 153 8.46 -1.24 9.17
C PRO A 153 8.45 -1.58 10.68
N THR A 154 7.91 -0.71 11.54
CA THR A 154 8.22 -0.70 12.98
C THR A 154 7.43 -1.68 13.85
N ARG A 155 6.40 -2.38 13.33
CA ARG A 155 5.63 -3.29 14.19
C ARG A 155 5.11 -4.57 13.53
N TRP A 156 6.01 -5.37 12.95
CA TRP A 156 5.73 -6.81 12.88
C TRP A 156 5.88 -7.43 14.27
N ARG A 157 4.78 -7.48 15.04
CA ARG A 157 4.77 -8.12 16.36
C ARG A 157 4.34 -9.58 16.25
N ARG A 158 5.32 -10.49 16.24
CA ARG A 158 5.07 -11.92 16.50
C ARG A 158 4.57 -12.10 17.95
N ARG A 159 3.66 -13.05 18.20
CA ARG A 159 3.21 -13.38 19.57
C ARG A 159 4.39 -13.88 20.44
N PRO A 160 4.38 -13.65 21.76
CA PRO A 160 5.35 -14.26 22.67
C PRO A 160 5.25 -15.80 22.57
N GLY A 161 6.40 -16.48 22.43
CA GLY A 161 6.49 -17.95 22.35
C GLY A 161 7.12 -18.52 21.07
N SER A 162 7.49 -17.67 20.11
CA SER A 162 8.28 -18.07 18.93
C SER A 162 9.50 -17.15 18.83
N GLY A 163 10.70 -17.71 18.69
CA GLY A 163 11.97 -16.98 18.70
C GLY A 163 11.97 -15.73 17.82
N SER A 164 12.67 -14.69 18.25
CA SER A 164 12.76 -13.40 17.58
C SER A 164 13.29 -13.53 16.15
N GLY A 165 12.55 -13.00 15.17
CA GLY A 165 13.06 -12.70 13.84
C GLY A 165 13.07 -11.20 13.63
N SER A 166 14.25 -10.59 13.49
CA SER A 166 14.41 -9.20 13.06
C SER A 166 14.23 -9.08 11.56
N MET A 167 13.74 -7.94 11.05
CA MET A 167 13.88 -7.64 9.62
C MET A 167 15.34 -7.78 9.21
N PRO A 168 15.64 -8.35 8.04
CA PRO A 168 16.99 -8.30 7.50
C PRO A 168 17.39 -6.81 7.34
N PRO A 169 18.68 -6.47 7.53
CA PRO A 169 19.14 -5.08 7.48
C PRO A 169 18.74 -4.41 6.17
N ALA A 170 18.45 -3.10 6.19
CA ALA A 170 17.96 -2.31 5.05
C ALA A 170 18.71 -2.56 3.71
N SER A 171 20.00 -2.91 3.79
CA SER A 171 20.83 -3.39 2.68
C SER A 171 20.25 -4.56 1.85
N ARG A 172 19.33 -5.35 2.41
CA ARG A 172 18.64 -6.48 1.77
C ARG A 172 17.21 -6.15 1.32
N CYS A 173 16.68 -4.99 1.70
CA CYS A 173 15.30 -4.56 1.39
C CYS A 173 15.21 -3.65 0.17
N CYS A 174 16.31 -3.03 -0.25
CA CYS A 174 16.40 -2.36 -1.54
C CYS A 174 16.87 -3.36 -2.62
N PRO A 175 16.11 -3.58 -3.71
CA PRO A 175 16.64 -4.31 -4.84
C PRO A 175 17.85 -3.56 -5.41
N ARG A 176 19.04 -4.16 -5.32
CA ARG A 176 20.23 -3.64 -6.00
C ARG A 176 20.06 -3.85 -7.51
N PRO A 177 20.27 -2.83 -8.36
CA PRO A 177 20.30 -3.05 -9.80
C PRO A 177 21.48 -3.98 -10.12
N ARG A 178 21.19 -5.21 -10.55
CA ARG A 178 22.23 -6.08 -11.12
C ARG A 178 22.48 -5.61 -12.55
N ARG A 179 23.72 -5.19 -12.83
CA ARG A 179 24.23 -5.13 -14.19
C ARG A 179 24.29 -6.57 -14.71
N SER A 180 23.51 -6.90 -15.72
CA SER A 180 23.62 -8.18 -16.43
C SER A 180 24.83 -8.12 -17.35
N ALA A 181 25.90 -8.84 -16.99
CA ALA A 181 26.88 -9.30 -17.96
C ALA A 181 26.51 -10.74 -18.34
N GLY A 182 26.27 -10.98 -19.63
CA GLY A 182 26.55 -12.25 -20.31
C GLY A 182 25.68 -13.48 -19.97
N SER A 183 24.98 -13.94 -21.01
CA SER A 183 24.67 -15.33 -21.38
C SER A 183 23.89 -16.24 -20.42
N SER A 184 22.71 -16.66 -20.92
CA SER A 184 22.03 -17.96 -20.76
C SER A 184 21.65 -18.47 -19.36
N GLY A 185 20.38 -18.86 -19.22
CA GLY A 185 19.97 -19.92 -18.30
C GLY A 185 19.08 -19.46 -17.15
N SER A 186 17.80 -19.87 -17.22
CA SER A 186 16.84 -20.10 -16.12
C SER A 186 17.03 -19.34 -14.79
N ILE A 187 16.10 -18.43 -14.49
CA ILE A 187 15.92 -17.88 -13.14
C ILE A 187 15.27 -18.96 -12.26
N ARG A 188 16.05 -19.55 -11.35
CA ARG A 188 15.52 -20.35 -10.24
C ARG A 188 15.24 -19.42 -9.06
N TRP A 189 14.07 -19.58 -8.46
CA TRP A 189 13.71 -18.96 -7.19
C TRP A 189 14.13 -19.90 -6.06
N ALA A 190 14.82 -19.37 -5.05
CA ALA A 190 15.12 -20.03 -3.78
C ALA A 190 14.38 -19.29 -2.67
#